data_AF-A0A914XDI3-F1
#
_entry.id   AF-A0A914XDI3-F1
#
_cell.length_a   1.000
_cell.length_b   1.000
_cell.length_c   1.000
_cell.angle_alpha   90.00
_cell.angle_beta   90.00
_cell.angle_gamma   90.00
#
_symmetry.space_group_name_H-M   'P 1'
#
loop_
_entity.id
_entity.type
_entity.pdbx_description
1 polymer ?
#
loop_
_entity_poly.entity_id
_entity_poly.type
_entity_poly.pdbx_seq_one_letter_code
_entity_poly.pdbx_strand_id
1 'polypeptide(L)'
;MQEPLFEGVTLIEDGAECSGQSLIGCFVKKAAARFTNVVVALFDNSKESFEQRLSSLPTSVTVLDFYKESLPSFADYEAALSRGGSLQKGVLFIESLTALQWVHGGGVDRTCS
;
A
#
# COMPACT_ATOMS: atom_id res chain seq x y z
N MET A 1 -19.33 -20.72 -0.32
CA MET A 1 -18.76 -19.66 -1.17
C MET A 1 -18.08 -18.67 -0.25
N GLN A 2 -16.81 -18.33 -0.48
CA GLN A 2 -16.12 -17.27 0.26
C GLN A 2 -16.59 -15.91 -0.29
N GLU A 3 -16.97 -14.98 0.58
CA GLU A 3 -17.28 -13.60 0.17
C GLU A 3 -16.01 -12.90 -0.35
N PRO A 4 -16.12 -12.00 -1.34
CA PRO A 4 -14.97 -11.25 -1.84
C PRO A 4 -14.40 -10.37 -0.73
N LEU A 5 -13.08 -10.44 -0.53
CA LEU A 5 -12.37 -9.69 0.51
C LEU A 5 -12.40 -8.15 0.28
N PHE A 6 -12.71 -7.69 -0.94
CA PHE A 6 -12.69 -6.28 -1.32
C PHE A 6 -13.98 -5.88 -2.06
N GLU A 7 -14.70 -4.89 -1.51
CA GLU A 7 -15.81 -4.23 -2.20
C GLU A 7 -15.30 -2.97 -2.91
N GLY A 8 -14.86 -3.13 -4.16
CA GLY A 8 -14.43 -2.04 -5.02
C GLY A 8 -12.91 -1.88 -5.13
N VAL A 9 -12.44 -1.63 -6.35
CA VAL A 9 -11.04 -1.41 -6.69
C VAL A 9 -10.93 -0.10 -7.45
N THR A 10 -10.00 0.76 -7.06
CA THR A 10 -9.68 1.99 -7.78
C THR A 10 -8.23 1.91 -8.25
N LEU A 11 -8.01 2.02 -9.55
CA LEU A 11 -6.68 2.12 -10.15
C LEU A 11 -6.31 3.60 -10.27
N ILE A 12 -5.10 3.95 -9.83
CA ILE A 12 -4.55 5.31 -9.97
C ILE A 12 -3.27 5.17 -10.77
N GLU A 13 -3.28 5.78 -11.97
CA GLU A 13 -2.09 5.93 -12.80
C GLU A 13 -1.47 7.29 -12.50
N ASP A 14 -0.16 7.32 -12.28
CA ASP A 14 0.57 8.57 -12.13
C ASP A 14 1.74 8.64 -13.12
N GLY A 15 1.97 9.81 -13.70
CA GLY A 15 3.05 10.06 -14.65
C GLY A 15 4.31 10.53 -13.93
N ALA A 16 5.50 10.39 -14.53
CA ALA A 16 6.77 10.71 -13.89
C ALA A 16 6.88 12.15 -13.30
N GLU A 17 6.06 13.09 -13.79
CA GLU A 17 6.03 14.49 -13.34
C GLU A 17 5.20 14.74 -12.09
N CYS A 18 4.29 13.83 -11.75
CA CYS A 18 3.57 13.79 -10.49
C CYS A 18 4.04 12.53 -9.77
N SER A 19 4.82 12.66 -8.69
CA SER A 19 5.19 11.46 -7.95
C SER A 19 3.92 10.95 -7.24
N GLY A 20 3.46 9.73 -7.55
CA GLY A 20 2.30 9.08 -6.91
C GLY A 20 2.34 9.06 -5.39
N GLN A 21 3.52 9.34 -4.83
CA GLN A 21 3.80 9.53 -3.42
C GLN A 21 3.07 10.72 -2.78
N SER A 22 2.90 11.84 -3.49
CA SER A 22 2.11 12.97 -2.98
C SER A 22 0.63 12.61 -2.93
N LEU A 23 0.15 11.82 -3.90
CA LEU A 23 -1.22 11.37 -3.97
C LEU A 23 -1.52 10.32 -2.90
N ILE A 24 -0.71 9.27 -2.78
CA ILE A 24 -0.92 8.21 -1.80
C ILE A 24 -0.90 8.75 -0.37
N GLY A 25 -0.01 9.69 -0.04
CA GLY A 25 0.00 10.33 1.27
C GLY A 25 -1.29 11.11 1.56
N CYS A 26 -1.82 11.85 0.58
CA CYS A 26 -3.10 12.54 0.70
C CYS A 26 -4.28 11.57 0.84
N PHE A 27 -4.29 10.48 0.07
CA PHE A 27 -5.33 9.46 0.16
C PHE A 27 -5.31 8.75 1.51
N VAL A 28 -4.13 8.41 2.02
CA VAL A 28 -3.95 7.79 3.33
C VAL A 28 -4.46 8.70 4.44
N LYS A 29 -4.15 10.01 4.40
CA LYS A 29 -4.70 10.97 5.37
C LYS A 29 -6.23 11.06 5.32
N LYS A 30 -6.81 11.12 4.11
CA LYS A 30 -8.27 11.14 3.93
C LYS A 30 -8.93 9.84 4.35
N ALA A 31 -8.30 8.71 4.08
CA ALA A 31 -8.75 7.38 4.46
C ALA A 31 -8.71 7.19 5.97
N ALA A 32 -7.62 7.57 6.63
CA ALA A 32 -7.45 7.44 8.08
C ALA A 32 -8.49 8.24 8.88
N ALA A 33 -9.07 9.29 8.28
CA ALA A 33 -10.19 10.03 8.87
C ALA A 33 -11.57 9.34 8.74
N ARG A 34 -11.69 8.33 7.87
CA ARG A 34 -12.96 7.65 7.55
C ARG A 34 -12.97 6.15 7.89
N PHE A 35 -11.80 5.53 7.88
CA PHE A 35 -11.60 4.11 8.12
C PHE A 35 -10.78 3.92 9.39
N THR A 36 -11.17 2.92 10.17
CA THR A 36 -10.53 2.53 11.42
C THR A 36 -9.30 1.65 11.18
N ASN A 37 -9.18 1.06 9.99
CA ASN A 37 -8.00 0.32 9.55
C ASN A 37 -7.60 0.71 8.12
N VAL A 38 -6.43 1.29 7.95
CA VAL A 38 -5.84 1.67 6.67
C VAL A 38 -4.53 0.92 6.53
N VAL A 39 -4.44 0.03 5.56
CA VAL A 39 -3.20 -0.71 5.26
C VAL A 39 -2.53 -0.07 4.06
N VAL A 40 -1.23 0.19 4.15
CA VAL A 40 -0.42 0.72 3.04
C VAL A 40 0.71 -0.26 2.80
N ALA A 41 0.74 -0.88 1.62
CA ALA A 41 1.83 -1.73 1.17
C ALA A 41 2.75 -0.92 0.26
N LEU A 42 4.02 -0.80 0.66
CA LEU A 42 5.04 -0.05 -0.05
C LEU A 42 5.97 -1.01 -0.79
N PHE A 43 6.31 -0.69 -2.02
CA PHE A 43 7.15 -1.53 -2.89
C PHE A 43 8.31 -0.76 -3.51
N ASP A 44 8.12 0.52 -3.76
CA ASP A 44 9.14 1.39 -4.37
C ASP A 44 9.75 2.34 -3.35
N ASN A 45 9.21 2.42 -2.13
CA ASN A 45 9.71 3.29 -1.06
C ASN A 45 9.82 2.57 0.26
N SER A 46 10.87 2.89 1.02
CA SER A 46 10.96 2.43 2.40
C SER A 46 9.87 3.06 3.26
N LYS A 47 9.45 2.32 4.29
CA LYS A 47 8.57 2.84 5.34
C LYS A 47 9.08 4.17 5.84
N GLU A 48 10.35 4.27 6.21
CA GLU A 48 10.96 5.51 6.73
C GLU A 48 10.72 6.71 5.80
N SER A 49 10.95 6.57 4.49
CA SER A 49 10.73 7.68 3.53
C SER A 49 9.25 8.08 3.47
N PHE A 50 8.36 7.10 3.52
CA PHE A 50 6.92 7.32 3.54
C PHE A 50 6.45 8.01 4.84
N GLU A 51 6.91 7.57 6.01
CA GLU A 51 6.54 8.16 7.31
C GLU A 51 7.03 9.62 7.42
N GLN A 52 8.27 9.89 7.00
CA GLN A 52 8.86 11.23 6.99
C GLN A 52 7.99 12.22 6.19
N ARG A 53 7.48 11.80 5.03
CA ARG A 53 6.62 12.63 4.17
C ARG A 53 5.25 12.90 4.78
N LEU A 54 4.71 11.96 5.56
CA LEU A 54 3.42 12.14 6.22
C LEU A 54 3.49 13.10 7.43
N SER A 55 4.70 13.37 7.93
CA SER A 55 5.00 14.12 9.17
C SER A 55 4.53 13.43 10.45
N SER A 56 3.41 12.73 10.40
CA SER A 56 2.96 11.75 11.40
C SER A 56 2.02 10.73 10.76
N LEU A 57 2.15 9.48 11.15
CA LEU A 57 1.23 8.42 10.75
C LEU A 57 0.07 8.33 11.74
N PRO A 58 -1.19 8.40 11.27
CA PRO A 58 -2.34 8.11 12.12
C PRO A 58 -2.25 6.69 12.68
N THR A 59 -2.74 6.48 13.91
CA THR A 59 -2.73 5.17 14.58
C THR A 59 -3.57 4.09 13.87
N SER A 60 -4.51 4.52 13.03
CA SER A 60 -5.31 3.63 12.18
C SER A 60 -4.56 3.15 10.93
N VAL A 61 -3.33 3.62 10.68
CA VAL A 61 -2.53 3.24 9.51
C VAL A 61 -1.50 2.18 9.87
N THR A 62 -1.56 1.04 9.19
CA THR A 62 -0.54 -0.01 9.20
C THR A 62 0.26 0.06 7.91
N VAL A 63 1.58 0.22 8.02
CA VAL A 63 2.50 0.20 6.86
C VAL A 63 3.16 -1.17 6.77
N LEU A 64 3.04 -1.80 5.61
CA LEU A 64 3.78 -3.00 5.20
C LEU A 64 4.90 -2.57 4.25
N ASP A 65 6.15 -2.83 4.64
CA ASP A 65 7.33 -2.38 3.90
C ASP A 65 7.93 -3.53 3.09
N PHE A 66 7.71 -3.53 1.78
CA PHE A 66 8.26 -4.54 0.85
C PHE A 66 9.35 -3.96 -0.05
N TYR A 67 9.87 -2.76 0.26
CA TYR A 67 10.87 -2.08 -0.58
C TYR A 67 12.18 -2.87 -0.74
N LYS A 68 12.56 -3.61 0.30
CA LYS A 68 13.79 -4.44 0.33
C LYS A 68 13.54 -5.90 0.71
N GLU A 69 12.29 -6.27 0.95
CA GLU A 69 11.93 -7.61 1.43
C GLU A 69 11.53 -8.53 0.27
N SER A 70 11.53 -9.84 0.52
CA SER A 70 10.87 -10.79 -0.35
C SER A 70 9.39 -10.45 -0.45
N LEU A 71 8.78 -10.80 -1.59
CA LEU A 71 7.36 -10.58 -1.85
C LEU A 71 6.46 -10.90 -0.65
N PRO A 72 5.47 -10.04 -0.37
CA PRO A 72 4.42 -10.40 0.57
C PRO A 72 3.70 -11.66 0.13
N SER A 73 3.36 -12.49 1.11
CA SER A 73 2.32 -13.48 0.94
C SER A 73 0.94 -12.81 1.01
N PHE A 74 -0.07 -13.42 0.38
CA PHE A 74 -1.45 -12.96 0.52
C PHE A 74 -1.89 -12.89 2.00
N ALA A 75 -1.34 -13.79 2.83
CA ALA A 75 -1.61 -13.85 4.26
C ALA A 75 -1.13 -12.60 5.03
N ASP A 76 -0.09 -11.90 4.54
CA ASP A 76 0.40 -10.68 5.18
C ASP A 76 -0.62 -9.55 5.08
N TYR A 77 -1.29 -9.44 3.93
CA TYR A 77 -2.37 -8.49 3.71
C TYR A 77 -3.60 -8.84 4.54
N GLU A 78 -4.01 -10.10 4.53
CA GLU A 78 -5.15 -10.58 5.32
C GLU A 78 -4.93 -10.35 6.82
N ALA A 79 -3.73 -10.64 7.33
CA ALA A 79 -3.38 -10.41 8.72
C ALA A 79 -3.36 -8.91 9.07
N ALA A 80 -2.89 -8.04 8.17
CA ALA A 80 -2.92 -6.60 8.37
C ALA A 80 -4.36 -6.05 8.39
N LEU A 81 -5.22 -6.53 7.48
CA LEU A 81 -6.62 -6.12 7.42
C LEU A 81 -7.44 -6.65 8.61
N SER A 82 -7.16 -7.88 9.06
CA SER A 82 -7.87 -8.53 10.17
C SER A 82 -7.54 -7.94 11.53
N ARG A 83 -6.38 -7.29 11.69
CA ARG A 83 -6.00 -6.57 12.93
C ARG A 83 -6.98 -5.44 13.29
N GLY A 84 -7.76 -4.94 12.33
CA GLY A 84 -8.84 -3.97 12.55
C GLY A 84 -10.12 -4.54 13.16
N GLY A 85 -10.20 -5.86 13.40
CA GLY A 85 -11.41 -6.53 13.90
C GLY A 85 -12.35 -7.02 12.78
N SER A 86 -13.11 -8.07 13.06
CA SER A 86 -13.82 -8.92 12.08
C SER A 86 -14.98 -8.27 11.30
N LEU A 87 -15.28 -6.98 11.51
CA LEU A 87 -16.44 -6.28 10.94
C LEU A 87 -16.12 -4.87 10.40
N GLN A 88 -14.85 -4.45 10.42
CA GLN A 88 -14.51 -3.06 10.11
C GLN A 88 -14.09 -2.87 8.66
N LYS A 89 -14.72 -1.90 7.99
CA LYS A 89 -14.37 -1.44 6.64
C LYS A 89 -12.92 -0.95 6.67
N GLY A 90 -12.02 -1.75 6.12
CA GLY A 90 -10.63 -1.38 5.92
C GLY A 90 -10.39 -0.87 4.50
N VAL A 91 -9.29 -0.16 4.29
CA VAL A 91 -8.82 0.14 2.93
C VAL A 91 -7.36 -0.29 2.80
N LEU A 92 -7.06 -0.95 1.69
CA LEU A 92 -5.70 -1.35 1.33
C LEU A 92 -5.22 -0.45 0.20
N PHE A 93 -4.13 0.27 0.44
CA PHE A 93 -3.36 0.98 -0.57
C PHE A 93 -2.17 0.11 -0.97
N ILE A 94 -2.00 -0.10 -2.27
CA ILE A 94 -0.84 -0.78 -2.83
C ILE A 94 -0.06 0.24 -3.64
N GLU A 95 1.16 0.53 -3.20
CA GLU A 95 2.08 1.37 -3.95
C GLU A 95 2.65 0.58 -5.13
N SER A 96 2.51 1.11 -6.34
CA SER A 96 3.11 0.56 -7.55
C SER A 96 2.76 -0.92 -7.81
N LEU A 97 1.59 -1.15 -8.43
CA LEU A 97 1.25 -2.48 -8.94
C LEU A 97 2.26 -3.01 -9.95
N THR A 98 2.95 -2.10 -10.64
CA THR A 98 4.05 -2.45 -11.53
C THR A 98 5.09 -3.20 -10.73
N ALA A 99 5.60 -2.67 -9.60
CA ALA A 99 6.62 -3.29 -8.75
C ALA A 99 6.27 -4.74 -8.36
N LEU A 100 4.99 -5.05 -8.09
CA LEU A 100 4.49 -6.41 -7.87
C LEU A 100 4.72 -7.35 -9.07
N GLN A 101 4.50 -6.87 -10.30
CA GLN A 101 4.79 -7.62 -11.53
C GLN A 101 6.29 -7.93 -11.68
N TRP A 102 7.19 -7.04 -11.27
CA TRP A 102 8.65 -7.25 -11.38
C TRP A 102 9.13 -8.44 -10.54
N VAL A 103 8.46 -8.73 -9.43
CA VAL A 103 8.87 -9.83 -8.55
C VAL A 103 8.15 -11.16 -8.87
N HIS A 104 7.08 -11.14 -9.68
CA HIS A 104 6.41 -12.36 -10.19
C HIS A 104 6.79 -12.76 -11.63
N GLY A 105 7.48 -11.90 -12.38
CA GLY A 105 7.73 -12.13 -13.80
C GLY A 105 9.08 -11.64 -14.30
N GLY A 106 10.19 -12.09 -13.70
CA GLY A 106 11.55 -11.97 -14.26
C GLY A 106 12.08 -10.53 -14.29
N GLY A 107 13.00 -10.21 -13.39
CA GLY A 107 13.57 -8.88 -13.22
C GLY A 107 14.05 -8.22 -14.51
N VAL A 108 13.58 -7.01 -14.77
CA VAL A 108 14.19 -6.08 -15.72
C VAL A 108 15.16 -5.18 -14.94
N ASP A 109 16.29 -4.87 -15.58
CA ASP A 109 17.41 -4.09 -15.03
C ASP A 109 16.95 -2.68 -14.60
N ARG A 110 17.26 -2.27 -13.35
CA ARG A 110 16.91 -0.96 -12.76
C ARG A 110 17.97 0.10 -13.03
N THR A 111 18.79 -0.05 -14.06
CA THR A 111 19.70 1.01 -14.49
C THR A 111 18.92 2.06 -15.29
N CYS A 112 18.52 3.13 -14.60
CA CYS A 112 18.13 4.38 -15.28
C CYS A 112 19.34 4.87 -16.09
N SER A 113 19.17 5.01 -17.41
CA SER A 113 20.11 5.71 -18.29
C SER A 113 19.75 7.18 -18.40
#